data_AF-A0A4V1IY02-F1
#
_entry.id   AF-A0A4V1IY02-F1
#
_cell.length_a   1.000
_cell.length_b   1.000
_cell.length_c   1.000
_cell.angle_alpha   90.00
_cell.angle_beta   90.00
_cell.angle_gamma   90.00
#
_symmetry.space_group_name_H-M   'P 1'
#
loop_
_entity.id
_entity.type
_entity.pdbx_description
1 polymer ?
#
loop_
_entity_poly.entity_id
_entity_poly.type
_entity_poly.pdbx_seq_one_letter_code
_entity_poly.pdbx_strand_id
1 'polypeptide(L)'
;MVMMTAHQKKPFSAKQKKAQLQEKRQRKRQERQEEEAEEELEVQKQQQELQQQHNLPQTIPFVPESTSEKPSKDPSKLSEDIDHLIRISSSKGNEASDPRRLVSAFRKLTPQDISEGIRQSQQPLEPTLRGKVQVSVETVYPEVLPFPKRPTWSSNESKEKLEGRERAFFRDWLTQLYTEYDPKDLSHFEHNLEVWRQLWRVLEMSDILLFVVDVRHPLLHFPPALYTHADLVVAETTQAWKEYLERRLPGVHVVSFASFTQGGEIIDDIQLESLQRRFKKAKEKKRLAQGAVEVLQACRDSIDSIHDSSDSWTSQPWWESTWSEAKSLAEEREGKVKEEDVEGHSDEEGEDQASLKDLDDSVEEGDARRQYLTIGMIGHPNVGKSSLINRMMGRTVVSSSKTPGHTKHFQTLHLTQHLRLCDGPGLVFPSLLPRPLQILSGMYNLAQVQEPYTSVQYLAERIPIHAILRLGNRDEVWSAYDICDAYAIDQGMMTAKNSRPDVGRAANRILRLANDGRLLLAFHPPVVNEDSPPPPDSVNTVAPS
;
A
#
# COMPACT_ATOMS: atom_id res chain seq x y z
N MET A 1 -28.15 30.63 54.28
CA MET A 1 -29.15 30.70 53.18
C MET A 1 -28.77 31.88 52.31
N VAL A 2 -28.02 31.64 51.22
CA VAL A 2 -27.59 32.67 50.25
C VAL A 2 -27.97 32.13 48.87
N MET A 3 -28.92 32.78 48.21
CA MET A 3 -29.30 32.50 46.83
C MET A 3 -28.42 33.33 45.89
N MET A 4 -27.69 32.67 44.98
CA MET A 4 -27.08 33.31 43.82
C MET A 4 -27.96 33.09 42.58
N THR A 5 -28.41 34.17 41.96
CA THR A 5 -29.20 34.18 40.73
C THR A 5 -28.30 34.14 39.50
N ALA A 6 -28.41 33.07 38.71
CA ALA A 6 -27.71 32.94 37.44
C ALA A 6 -28.35 33.86 36.37
N HIS A 7 -27.56 34.77 35.80
CA HIS A 7 -27.95 35.56 34.63
C HIS A 7 -27.85 34.70 33.36
N GLN A 8 -29.00 34.34 32.77
CA GLN A 8 -29.03 33.75 31.43
C GLN A 8 -28.69 34.82 30.37
N LYS A 9 -27.65 34.56 29.56
CA LYS A 9 -27.34 35.37 28.37
C LYS A 9 -28.48 35.22 27.34
N LYS A 10 -29.04 36.35 26.88
CA LYS A 10 -30.07 36.38 25.84
C LYS A 10 -29.54 35.70 24.55
N PRO A 11 -30.31 34.80 23.91
CA PRO A 11 -29.91 34.20 22.64
C PRO A 11 -29.86 35.26 21.53
N PHE A 12 -28.81 35.21 20.70
CA PHE A 12 -28.64 36.09 19.55
C PHE A 12 -29.83 35.96 18.60
N SER A 13 -30.36 37.10 18.14
CA SER A 13 -31.41 37.12 17.12
C SER A 13 -30.91 36.44 15.85
N ALA A 14 -31.76 35.64 15.20
CA ALA A 14 -31.42 34.92 13.96
C ALA A 14 -30.85 35.86 12.86
N LYS A 15 -31.23 37.14 12.89
CA LYS A 15 -30.71 38.18 11.99
C LYS A 15 -29.24 38.50 12.24
N GLN A 16 -28.81 38.56 13.51
CA GLN A 16 -27.42 38.79 13.88
C GLN A 16 -26.53 37.59 13.55
N LYS A 17 -27.05 36.36 13.75
CA LYS A 17 -26.32 35.13 13.40
C LYS A 17 -26.08 35.00 11.89
N LYS A 18 -27.04 35.42 11.06
CA LYS A 18 -26.91 35.47 9.60
C LYS A 18 -25.90 36.52 9.13
N ALA A 19 -25.88 37.69 9.77
CA ALA A 19 -24.92 38.76 9.47
C ALA A 19 -23.47 38.34 9.79
N GLN A 20 -23.23 37.76 10.98
CA GLN A 20 -21.90 37.25 11.35
C GLN A 20 -21.40 36.15 10.39
N LEU A 21 -22.31 35.31 9.88
CA LEU A 21 -21.94 34.25 8.93
C LEU A 21 -21.58 34.80 7.54
N GLN A 22 -22.24 35.88 7.11
CA GLN A 22 -21.90 36.57 5.86
C GLN A 22 -20.56 37.30 5.97
N GLU A 23 -20.32 37.99 7.08
CA GLU A 23 -19.07 38.69 7.36
C GLU A 23 -17.88 37.71 7.43
N LYS A 24 -18.05 36.57 8.10
CA LYS A 24 -17.04 35.49 8.14
C LYS A 24 -16.74 34.91 6.75
N ARG A 25 -17.74 34.84 5.87
CA ARG A 25 -17.56 34.36 4.48
C ARG A 25 -16.85 35.38 3.59
N GLN A 26 -17.12 36.67 3.79
CA GLN A 26 -16.44 37.74 3.06
C GLN A 26 -14.96 37.84 3.46
N ARG A 27 -14.67 37.76 4.76
CA ARG A 27 -13.30 37.77 5.27
C ARG A 27 -12.47 36.58 4.74
N LYS A 28 -13.04 35.36 4.79
CA LYS A 28 -12.42 34.16 4.19
C LYS A 28 -12.24 34.21 2.66
N ARG A 29 -12.93 35.13 1.98
CA ARG A 29 -12.80 35.33 0.54
C ARG A 29 -11.70 36.34 0.24
N GLN A 30 -11.56 37.39 1.06
CA GLN A 30 -10.45 38.34 0.97
C GLN A 30 -9.11 37.68 1.32
N GLU A 31 -9.04 36.93 2.43
CA GLU A 31 -7.83 36.19 2.83
C GLU A 31 -7.34 35.26 1.69
N ARG A 32 -8.27 34.61 0.98
CA ARG A 32 -7.94 33.72 -0.16
C ARG A 32 -7.47 34.47 -1.40
N GLN A 33 -7.98 35.68 -1.64
CA GLN A 33 -7.57 36.51 -2.77
C GLN A 33 -6.20 37.15 -2.53
N GLU A 34 -5.86 37.44 -1.27
CA GLU A 34 -4.53 37.90 -0.89
C GLU A 34 -3.50 36.76 -1.02
N GLU A 35 -3.82 35.55 -0.56
CA GLU A 35 -2.97 34.35 -0.76
C GLU A 35 -2.72 34.05 -2.26
N GLU A 36 -3.77 34.09 -3.10
CA GLU A 36 -3.64 33.88 -4.56
C GLU A 36 -2.77 34.96 -5.24
N ALA A 37 -2.84 36.21 -4.77
CA ALA A 37 -2.05 37.30 -5.34
C ALA A 37 -0.56 37.26 -4.93
N GLU A 38 -0.26 36.80 -3.71
CA GLU A 38 1.12 36.57 -3.26
C GLU A 38 1.76 35.41 -4.05
N GLU A 39 0.99 34.34 -4.30
CA GLU A 39 1.45 33.16 -5.07
C GLU A 39 1.77 33.53 -6.54
N GLU A 40 0.93 34.36 -7.19
CA GLU A 40 1.20 34.86 -8.54
C GLU A 40 2.47 35.74 -8.62
N LEU A 41 2.71 36.56 -7.60
CA LEU A 41 3.88 37.45 -7.55
C LEU A 41 5.19 36.65 -7.39
N GLU A 42 5.16 35.58 -6.61
CA GLU A 42 6.31 34.72 -6.33
C GLU A 42 6.68 33.86 -7.55
N VAL A 43 5.68 33.37 -8.30
CA VAL A 43 5.87 32.66 -9.57
C VAL A 43 6.55 33.55 -10.63
N GLN A 44 6.16 34.83 -10.74
CA GLN A 44 6.79 35.75 -11.68
C GLN A 44 8.26 36.02 -11.33
N LYS A 45 8.59 36.07 -10.04
CA LYS A 45 9.96 36.30 -9.56
C LYS A 45 10.88 35.11 -9.86
N GLN A 46 10.37 33.88 -9.69
CA GLN A 46 11.11 32.65 -9.99
C GLN A 46 11.30 32.43 -11.50
N GLN A 47 10.35 32.84 -12.34
CA GLN A 47 10.50 32.82 -13.80
C GLN A 47 11.64 33.73 -14.30
N GLN A 48 11.91 34.84 -13.61
CA GLN A 48 13.06 35.70 -13.92
C GLN A 48 14.40 35.11 -13.50
N GLU A 49 14.44 34.30 -12.44
CA GLU A 49 15.67 33.64 -11.95
C GLU A 49 16.05 32.42 -12.82
N LEU A 50 15.05 31.69 -13.34
CA LEU A 50 15.25 30.53 -14.22
C LEU A 50 15.90 30.87 -15.58
N GLN A 51 15.78 32.11 -16.06
CA GLN A 51 16.42 32.53 -17.31
C GLN A 51 17.95 32.64 -17.21
N GLN A 52 18.55 32.53 -16.01
CA GLN A 52 19.98 32.77 -15.80
C GLN A 52 20.84 31.51 -15.61
N GLN A 53 20.25 30.31 -15.52
CA GLN A 53 21.03 29.09 -15.21
C GLN A 53 20.72 27.94 -16.18
N HIS A 54 21.41 27.92 -17.32
CA HIS A 54 21.48 26.73 -18.18
C HIS A 54 22.92 26.46 -18.60
N ASN A 55 23.51 25.39 -18.07
CA ASN A 55 24.28 24.37 -18.83
C ASN A 55 24.95 23.35 -17.90
N LEU A 56 24.62 22.06 -18.04
CA LEU A 56 25.51 20.88 -18.09
C LEU A 56 24.68 19.58 -18.14
N PRO A 57 25.08 18.54 -18.89
CA PRO A 57 24.36 17.27 -18.99
C PRO A 57 24.94 16.16 -18.10
N GLN A 58 24.10 15.34 -17.45
CA GLN A 58 24.52 14.10 -16.79
C GLN A 58 23.52 12.94 -16.90
N THR A 59 24.08 11.76 -17.13
CA THR A 59 23.48 10.43 -16.99
C THR A 59 23.24 10.10 -15.51
N ILE A 60 22.05 9.63 -15.13
CA ILE A 60 21.73 9.31 -13.72
C ILE A 60 21.38 7.83 -13.55
N PRO A 61 22.26 7.01 -12.95
CA PRO A 61 21.85 5.91 -12.09
C PRO A 61 21.25 6.49 -10.80
N PHE A 62 20.15 5.93 -10.28
CA PHE A 62 19.66 6.28 -8.95
C PHE A 62 20.70 5.85 -7.92
N VAL A 63 21.56 6.79 -7.54
CA VAL A 63 22.38 6.76 -6.34
C VAL A 63 21.75 7.82 -5.44
N PRO A 64 21.28 7.49 -4.22
CA PRO A 64 20.94 8.53 -3.27
C PRO A 64 22.19 9.41 -3.12
N GLU A 65 22.04 10.71 -3.36
CA GLU A 65 23.15 11.66 -3.36
C GLU A 65 23.70 11.77 -1.92
N SER A 66 24.54 10.81 -1.53
CA SER A 66 25.04 10.66 -0.17
C SER A 66 26.24 11.57 0.08
N THR A 67 26.14 12.84 -0.28
CA THR A 67 27.09 13.89 0.12
C THR A 67 26.42 15.26 0.11
N SER A 68 25.33 15.42 0.84
CA SER A 68 24.96 16.73 1.40
C SER A 68 25.05 16.63 2.91
N GLU A 69 25.74 17.56 3.58
CA GLU A 69 25.76 17.65 5.03
C GLU A 69 24.34 17.47 5.57
N LYS A 70 24.13 16.45 6.42
CA LYS A 70 22.82 16.19 7.02
C LYS A 70 22.39 17.47 7.74
N PRO A 71 21.28 18.13 7.35
CA PRO A 71 20.87 19.36 8.01
C PRO A 71 20.70 19.07 9.51
N SER A 72 21.27 19.93 10.37
CA SER A 72 21.13 19.78 11.81
C SER A 72 19.65 19.94 12.18
N LYS A 73 18.93 18.81 12.28
CA LYS A 73 17.53 18.79 12.70
C LYS A 73 17.48 19.16 14.18
N ASP A 74 16.74 20.21 14.51
CA ASP A 74 16.45 20.56 15.91
C ASP A 74 15.75 19.37 16.59
N PRO A 75 16.38 18.70 17.59
CA PRO A 75 15.82 17.51 18.22
C PRO A 75 14.48 17.77 18.90
N SER A 76 14.27 18.99 19.40
CA SER A 76 13.04 19.38 20.11
C SER A 76 11.84 19.44 19.14
N LYS A 77 12.03 20.09 17.99
CA LYS A 77 11.04 20.18 16.92
C LYS A 77 10.70 18.81 16.33
N LEU A 78 11.71 17.96 16.14
CA LEU A 78 11.49 16.60 15.64
C LEU A 78 10.63 15.77 16.61
N SER A 79 10.91 15.86 17.92
CA SER A 79 10.11 15.21 18.95
C SER A 79 8.66 15.68 18.95
N GLU A 80 8.42 16.99 18.85
CA GLU A 80 7.07 17.55 18.79
C GLU A 80 6.31 17.12 17.54
N ASP A 81 6.97 17.08 16.39
CA ASP A 81 6.40 16.60 15.12
C ASP A 81 5.99 15.12 15.22
N ILE A 82 6.83 14.28 15.83
CA ILE A 82 6.52 12.85 16.05
C ILE A 82 5.33 12.68 17.00
N ASP A 83 5.30 13.42 18.11
CA ASP A 83 4.16 13.41 19.04
C ASP A 83 2.86 13.85 18.36
N HIS A 84 2.95 14.87 17.52
CA HIS A 84 1.81 15.36 16.76
C HIS A 84 1.32 14.31 15.74
N LEU A 85 2.23 13.61 15.05
CA LEU A 85 1.89 12.50 14.15
C LEU A 85 1.18 11.34 14.88
N ILE A 86 1.71 10.90 16.03
CA ILE A 86 1.14 9.84 16.86
C ILE A 86 -0.22 10.27 17.45
N ARG A 87 -0.38 11.55 17.80
CA ARG A 87 -1.68 12.08 18.28
C ARG A 87 -2.71 12.13 17.16
N ILE A 88 -2.34 12.57 15.96
CA ILE A 88 -3.28 12.62 14.81
C ILE A 88 -3.75 11.22 14.42
N SER A 89 -2.85 10.22 14.42
CA SER A 89 -3.23 8.84 14.16
C SER A 89 -4.24 8.31 15.19
N SER A 90 -4.17 8.81 16.42
CA SER A 90 -5.04 8.41 17.54
C SER A 90 -6.34 9.22 17.66
N SER A 91 -6.43 10.41 17.02
CA SER A 91 -7.48 11.41 17.29
C SER A 91 -8.38 11.79 16.10
N LYS A 92 -8.25 11.13 14.94
CA LYS A 92 -9.10 11.39 13.77
C LYS A 92 -10.58 10.96 13.91
N GLY A 93 -11.02 10.62 15.12
CA GLY A 93 -12.44 10.67 15.50
C GLY A 93 -12.77 12.02 16.14
N ASN A 94 -13.43 12.91 15.41
CA ASN A 94 -14.20 13.97 16.07
C ASN A 94 -15.43 13.29 16.70
N GLU A 95 -15.67 13.59 17.98
CA GLU A 95 -16.45 12.80 18.94
C GLU A 95 -15.66 11.64 19.53
N ALA A 96 -15.97 11.26 20.77
CA ALA A 96 -15.36 10.16 21.51
C ALA A 96 -15.58 8.81 20.78
N SER A 97 -14.96 8.63 19.62
CA SER A 97 -15.21 7.54 18.70
C SER A 97 -14.30 6.38 19.05
N ASP A 98 -14.94 5.23 19.23
CA ASP A 98 -14.41 3.90 19.44
C ASP A 98 -12.88 3.73 19.22
N PRO A 99 -12.08 3.44 20.28
CA PRO A 99 -10.67 3.12 20.15
C PRO A 99 -10.39 1.89 19.27
N ARG A 100 -11.44 1.16 18.84
CA ARG A 100 -11.34 0.06 17.88
C ARG A 100 -11.21 0.54 16.42
N ARG A 101 -11.51 1.80 16.06
CA ARG A 101 -11.45 2.22 14.65
C ARG A 101 -10.00 2.38 14.18
N LEU A 102 -9.43 1.29 13.64
CA LEU A 102 -8.09 1.26 13.06
C LEU A 102 -8.07 2.07 11.75
N VAL A 103 -7.37 3.20 11.76
CA VAL A 103 -7.20 4.09 10.62
C VAL A 103 -5.71 4.28 10.36
N SER A 104 -5.27 3.98 9.14
CA SER A 104 -3.89 4.22 8.72
C SER A 104 -3.53 5.69 8.78
N ALA A 105 -2.33 5.97 9.24
CA ALA A 105 -1.81 7.32 9.41
C ALA A 105 -0.49 7.49 8.65
N PHE A 106 -0.50 8.42 7.70
CA PHE A 106 0.66 8.78 6.89
C PHE A 106 1.00 10.26 7.06
N ARG A 107 2.28 10.60 6.96
CA ARG A 107 2.75 11.98 6.89
C ARG A 107 2.20 12.67 5.64
N LYS A 108 1.68 13.89 5.81
CA LYS A 108 1.19 14.74 4.70
C LYS A 108 2.34 15.51 4.04
N LEU A 109 2.17 15.80 2.75
CA LEU A 109 3.04 16.70 2.00
C LEU A 109 2.87 18.14 2.50
N THR A 110 3.96 18.89 2.51
CA THR A 110 3.91 20.34 2.74
C THR A 110 3.37 21.05 1.48
N PRO A 111 2.83 22.29 1.60
CA PRO A 111 2.43 23.07 0.43
C PRO A 111 3.55 23.23 -0.60
N GLN A 112 4.80 23.43 -0.12
CA GLN A 112 5.98 23.54 -0.98
C GLN A 112 6.24 22.26 -1.77
N ASP A 113 6.13 21.08 -1.15
CA ASP A 113 6.29 19.80 -1.84
C ASP A 113 5.22 19.62 -2.94
N ILE A 114 3.99 20.09 -2.69
CA ILE A 114 2.88 20.00 -3.65
C ILE A 114 3.15 20.92 -4.85
N SER A 115 3.50 22.19 -4.60
CA SER A 115 3.76 23.16 -5.67
C SER A 115 4.96 22.74 -6.52
N GLU A 116 6.01 22.18 -5.90
CA GLU A 116 7.17 21.65 -6.62
C GLU A 116 6.80 20.44 -7.49
N GLY A 117 6.01 19.50 -6.97
CA GLY A 117 5.54 18.35 -7.75
C GLY A 117 4.68 18.77 -8.95
N ILE A 118 3.82 19.78 -8.79
CA ILE A 118 3.05 20.36 -9.89
C ILE A 118 3.98 20.98 -10.93
N ARG A 119 4.96 21.79 -10.50
CA ARG A 119 5.94 22.44 -11.39
C ARG A 119 6.76 21.41 -12.18
N GLN A 120 7.17 20.31 -11.53
CA GLN A 120 7.87 19.20 -12.17
C GLN A 120 6.99 18.52 -13.23
N SER A 121 5.71 18.28 -12.93
CA SER A 121 4.78 17.60 -13.83
C SER A 121 4.45 18.37 -15.12
N GLN A 122 4.72 19.68 -15.13
CA GLN A 122 4.58 20.57 -16.29
C GLN A 122 5.82 20.57 -17.20
N GLN A 123 6.93 19.98 -16.76
CA GLN A 123 8.11 19.86 -17.61
C GLN A 123 7.87 18.83 -18.73
N PRO A 124 8.51 18.99 -19.89
CA PRO A 124 8.45 18.00 -20.97
C PRO A 124 8.85 16.60 -20.47
N LEU A 125 8.10 15.58 -20.88
CA LEU A 125 8.41 14.19 -20.54
C LEU A 125 9.71 13.75 -21.21
N GLU A 126 10.48 12.94 -20.49
CA GLU A 126 11.67 12.25 -20.99
C GLU A 126 11.32 10.79 -21.34
N PRO A 127 10.98 10.45 -22.59
CA PRO A 127 10.50 9.11 -22.97
C PRO A 127 11.61 8.03 -23.02
N THR A 128 12.80 8.31 -22.50
CA THR A 128 14.00 7.46 -22.63
C THR A 128 13.94 6.15 -21.84
N LEU A 129 12.94 5.99 -20.95
CA LEU A 129 12.81 4.85 -20.03
C LEU A 129 11.88 3.72 -20.52
N ARG A 130 11.30 3.86 -21.72
CA ARG A 130 10.38 2.85 -22.29
C ARG A 130 11.11 1.53 -22.57
N GLY A 131 10.52 0.42 -22.11
CA GLY A 131 11.03 -0.95 -22.35
C GLY A 131 12.28 -1.35 -21.53
N LYS A 132 12.77 -0.49 -20.63
CA LYS A 132 13.94 -0.75 -19.76
C LYS A 132 13.58 -0.81 -18.28
N VAL A 133 12.42 -1.39 -17.95
CA VAL A 133 11.96 -1.41 -16.55
C VAL A 133 12.46 -2.65 -15.83
N GLN A 134 13.78 -2.69 -15.65
CA GLN A 134 14.44 -3.66 -14.77
C GLN A 134 14.57 -3.02 -13.40
N VAL A 135 14.22 -3.78 -12.37
CA VAL A 135 14.33 -3.33 -10.99
C VAL A 135 15.06 -4.39 -10.20
N SER A 136 16.17 -4.01 -9.58
CA SER A 136 16.92 -4.85 -8.64
C SER A 136 16.46 -4.58 -7.22
N VAL A 137 16.60 -5.58 -6.33
CA VAL A 137 16.28 -5.44 -4.90
C VAL A 137 17.13 -4.33 -4.29
N GLU A 138 18.39 -4.26 -4.69
CA GLU A 138 19.39 -3.30 -4.20
C GLU A 138 19.06 -1.86 -4.61
N THR A 139 18.33 -1.65 -5.73
CA THR A 139 17.81 -0.33 -6.11
C THR A 139 16.60 0.08 -5.26
N VAL A 140 15.79 -0.89 -4.83
CA VAL A 140 14.54 -0.66 -4.10
C VAL A 140 14.77 -0.53 -2.59
N TYR A 141 15.66 -1.34 -2.06
CA TYR A 141 16.06 -1.37 -0.66
C TYR A 141 17.60 -1.33 -0.58
N PRO A 142 18.21 -0.18 -0.89
CA PRO A 142 19.67 -0.04 -0.85
C PRO A 142 20.23 -0.24 0.57
N GLU A 143 19.43 0.05 1.59
CA GLU A 143 19.68 -0.25 3.00
C GLU A 143 18.42 -0.83 3.64
N VAL A 144 18.60 -1.83 4.52
CA VAL A 144 17.48 -2.38 5.30
C VAL A 144 17.13 -1.38 6.39
N LEU A 145 16.07 -0.60 6.17
CA LEU A 145 15.55 0.30 7.19
C LEU A 145 15.20 -0.48 8.47
N PRO A 146 15.43 0.10 9.66
CA PRO A 146 15.15 -0.58 10.92
C PRO A 146 13.67 -0.97 10.99
N PHE A 147 13.41 -2.22 11.37
CA PHE A 147 12.08 -2.78 11.54
C PHE A 147 11.67 -2.79 13.02
N PRO A 148 10.49 -2.27 13.40
CA PRO A 148 10.08 -2.23 14.80
C PRO A 148 9.66 -3.63 15.25
N LYS A 149 10.60 -4.36 15.87
CA LYS A 149 10.31 -5.63 16.55
C LYS A 149 9.51 -5.36 17.81
N ARG A 150 8.49 -6.18 18.08
CA ARG A 150 7.73 -6.04 19.33
C ARG A 150 8.67 -6.22 20.53
N PRO A 151 8.63 -5.32 21.53
CA PRO A 151 9.34 -5.53 22.78
C PRO A 151 8.92 -6.86 23.44
N THR A 152 9.84 -7.52 24.13
CA THR A 152 9.53 -8.74 24.87
C THR A 152 8.46 -8.48 25.93
N TRP A 153 7.57 -9.45 26.10
CA TRP A 153 6.47 -9.39 27.05
C TRP A 153 6.28 -10.75 27.75
N SER A 154 5.68 -10.73 28.92
CA SER A 154 5.35 -11.94 29.69
C SER A 154 3.88 -11.90 30.13
N SER A 155 3.26 -13.08 30.28
CA SER A 155 1.86 -13.22 30.70
C SER A 155 1.55 -12.59 32.05
N ASN A 156 2.56 -12.40 32.89
CA ASN A 156 2.43 -11.86 34.25
C ASN A 156 2.47 -10.33 34.29
N GLU A 157 2.63 -9.66 33.14
CA GLU A 157 2.67 -8.21 33.03
C GLU A 157 1.29 -7.60 32.80
N SER A 158 1.01 -6.44 33.41
CA SER A 158 -0.25 -5.74 33.17
C SER A 158 -0.30 -5.17 31.74
N LYS A 159 -1.51 -5.16 31.17
CA LYS A 159 -1.78 -4.63 29.83
C LYS A 159 -1.26 -3.21 29.68
N GLU A 160 -1.52 -2.33 30.64
CA GLU A 160 -1.13 -0.92 30.59
C GLU A 160 0.38 -0.74 30.54
N LYS A 161 1.13 -1.60 31.25
CA LYS A 161 2.59 -1.56 31.29
C LYS A 161 3.19 -2.03 29.98
N LEU A 162 2.65 -3.10 29.40
CA LEU A 162 3.03 -3.56 28.06
C LEU A 162 2.73 -2.50 27.01
N GLU A 163 1.52 -1.92 27.02
CA GLU A 163 1.14 -0.87 26.08
C GLU A 163 2.03 0.37 26.21
N GLY A 164 2.41 0.75 27.43
CA GLY A 164 3.35 1.84 27.68
C GLY A 164 4.73 1.57 27.10
N ARG A 165 5.26 0.36 27.24
CA ARG A 165 6.55 -0.06 26.66
C ARG A 165 6.51 -0.04 25.14
N GLU A 166 5.47 -0.61 24.55
CA GLU A 166 5.28 -0.63 23.10
C GLU A 166 5.19 0.80 22.52
N ARG A 167 4.48 1.71 23.20
CA ARG A 167 4.39 3.12 22.81
C ARG A 167 5.75 3.82 22.86
N ALA A 168 6.51 3.62 23.94
CA ALA A 168 7.85 4.20 24.07
C ALA A 168 8.78 3.67 22.98
N PHE A 169 8.83 2.35 22.80
CA PHE A 169 9.64 1.71 21.77
C PHE A 169 9.31 2.20 20.36
N PHE A 170 8.03 2.27 20.02
CA PHE A 170 7.59 2.73 18.70
C PHE A 170 7.96 4.20 18.44
N ARG A 171 7.86 5.04 19.47
CA ARG A 171 8.29 6.44 19.39
C ARG A 171 9.80 6.56 19.20
N ASP A 172 10.59 5.77 19.93
CA ASP A 172 12.05 5.77 19.81
C ASP A 172 12.48 5.31 18.42
N TRP A 173 11.82 4.28 17.88
CA TRP A 173 12.02 3.81 16.52
C TRP A 173 11.71 4.88 15.47
N LEU A 174 10.57 5.59 15.56
CA LEU A 174 10.25 6.72 14.68
C LEU A 174 11.30 7.84 14.78
N THR A 175 11.77 8.12 16.00
CA THR A 175 12.78 9.16 16.25
C THR A 175 14.09 8.79 15.59
N GLN A 176 14.54 7.55 15.71
CA GLN A 176 15.73 7.03 15.03
C GLN A 176 15.59 7.17 13.51
N LEU A 177 14.47 6.70 12.95
CA LEU A 177 14.23 6.73 11.51
C LEU A 177 14.28 8.16 10.94
N TYR A 178 13.60 9.11 11.58
CA TYR A 178 13.59 10.51 11.13
C TYR A 178 14.86 11.30 11.47
N THR A 179 15.70 10.79 12.37
CA THR A 179 17.04 11.34 12.58
C THR A 179 17.97 10.93 11.45
N GLU A 180 17.88 9.67 11.03
CA GLU A 180 18.79 9.08 10.06
C GLU A 180 18.49 9.48 8.60
N TYR A 181 17.20 9.56 8.24
CA TYR A 181 16.72 9.79 6.87
C TYR A 181 15.95 11.11 6.73
N ASP A 182 16.02 11.76 5.56
CA ASP A 182 15.16 12.90 5.25
C ASP A 182 13.71 12.42 5.03
N PRO A 183 12.70 13.08 5.65
CA PRO A 183 11.31 12.78 5.36
C PRO A 183 10.93 12.78 3.88
N LYS A 184 11.62 13.54 3.01
CA LYS A 184 11.38 13.59 1.56
C LYS A 184 11.78 12.29 0.86
N ASP A 185 12.83 11.63 1.33
CA ASP A 185 13.37 10.39 0.76
C ASP A 185 12.57 9.16 1.21
N LEU A 186 11.83 9.28 2.33
CA LEU A 186 10.97 8.22 2.83
C LEU A 186 9.65 8.15 2.06
N SER A 187 9.29 6.92 1.69
CA SER A 187 7.96 6.57 1.21
C SER A 187 6.89 6.87 2.27
N HIS A 188 5.62 6.89 1.88
CA HIS A 188 4.55 6.89 2.89
C HIS A 188 4.61 5.58 3.69
N PHE A 189 4.45 5.64 5.01
CA PHE A 189 4.41 4.44 5.85
C PHE A 189 3.53 4.65 7.09
N GLU A 190 3.18 3.54 7.74
CA GLU A 190 2.22 3.53 8.84
C GLU A 190 2.79 4.15 10.13
N HIS A 191 2.12 5.17 10.66
CA HIS A 191 2.43 5.83 11.92
C HIS A 191 1.50 5.42 13.08
N ASN A 192 0.48 4.61 12.81
CA ASN A 192 -0.44 4.12 13.82
C ASN A 192 0.07 2.81 14.45
N LEU A 193 0.54 2.88 15.70
CA LEU A 193 1.00 1.72 16.48
C LEU A 193 -0.04 0.59 16.55
N GLU A 194 -1.34 0.90 16.56
CA GLU A 194 -2.36 -0.14 16.67
C GLU A 194 -2.41 -1.04 15.43
N VAL A 195 -2.01 -0.53 14.26
CA VAL A 195 -1.88 -1.32 13.03
C VAL A 195 -0.64 -2.21 13.10
N TRP A 196 0.48 -1.69 13.62
CA TRP A 196 1.70 -2.48 13.88
C TRP A 196 1.46 -3.61 14.90
N ARG A 197 0.65 -3.37 15.93
CA ARG A 197 0.21 -4.41 16.86
C ARG A 197 -0.56 -5.53 16.19
N GLN A 198 -1.35 -5.24 15.14
CA GLN A 198 -2.02 -6.31 14.39
C GLN A 198 -1.00 -7.18 13.66
N LEU A 199 0.03 -6.58 13.04
CA LEU A 199 1.11 -7.34 12.42
C LEU A 199 1.82 -8.23 13.45
N TRP A 200 2.18 -7.70 14.62
CA TRP A 200 2.83 -8.50 15.66
C TRP A 200 1.97 -9.68 16.13
N ARG A 201 0.64 -9.50 16.22
CA ARG A 201 -0.28 -10.60 16.54
C ARG A 201 -0.28 -11.68 15.46
N VAL A 202 -0.32 -11.31 14.17
CA VAL A 202 -0.22 -12.28 13.07
C VAL A 202 1.11 -13.05 13.17
N LEU A 203 2.22 -12.35 13.37
CA LEU A 203 3.55 -12.96 13.49
C LEU A 203 3.65 -13.93 14.67
N GLU A 204 3.09 -13.59 15.83
CA GLU A 204 3.16 -14.41 17.04
C GLU A 204 2.22 -15.61 17.04
N MET A 205 1.10 -15.53 16.32
CA MET A 205 0.06 -16.57 16.32
C MET A 205 0.22 -17.60 15.20
N SER A 206 1.09 -17.36 14.23
CA SER A 206 1.16 -18.17 13.01
C SER A 206 2.30 -19.17 13.07
N ASP A 207 2.00 -20.41 12.68
CA ASP A 207 2.98 -21.46 12.45
C ASP A 207 3.61 -21.32 11.05
N ILE A 208 2.82 -20.86 10.08
CA ILE A 208 3.27 -20.53 8.73
C ILE A 208 2.93 -19.07 8.43
N LEU A 209 3.86 -18.33 7.86
CA LEU A 209 3.59 -17.02 7.29
C LEU A 209 3.50 -17.12 5.78
N LEU A 210 2.34 -16.76 5.24
CA LEU A 210 2.13 -16.53 3.82
C LEU A 210 2.10 -15.03 3.61
N PHE A 211 3.06 -14.48 2.86
CA PHE A 211 2.91 -13.10 2.41
C PHE A 211 2.25 -13.04 1.04
N VAL A 212 1.57 -11.92 0.84
CA VAL A 212 0.87 -11.61 -0.40
C VAL A 212 1.56 -10.41 -1.06
N VAL A 213 2.09 -10.54 -2.27
CA VAL A 213 2.76 -9.48 -3.05
C VAL A 213 1.99 -9.21 -4.35
N ASP A 214 2.40 -8.24 -5.16
CA ASP A 214 1.83 -8.02 -6.49
C ASP A 214 2.93 -8.27 -7.52
N VAL A 215 2.72 -9.21 -8.44
CA VAL A 215 3.77 -9.65 -9.37
C VAL A 215 4.07 -8.61 -10.47
N ARG A 216 3.24 -7.56 -10.60
CA ARG A 216 3.62 -6.40 -11.43
C ARG A 216 4.89 -5.76 -10.90
N HIS A 217 5.04 -5.78 -9.58
CA HIS A 217 6.13 -5.14 -8.89
C HIS A 217 6.52 -5.92 -7.61
N PRO A 218 6.91 -7.20 -7.72
CA PRO A 218 6.98 -8.10 -6.56
C PRO A 218 8.01 -7.60 -5.55
N LEU A 219 9.12 -7.04 -6.04
CA LEU A 219 10.16 -6.46 -5.19
C LEU A 219 9.69 -5.24 -4.40
N LEU A 220 8.71 -4.45 -4.86
CA LEU A 220 8.25 -3.27 -4.10
C LEU A 220 7.42 -3.66 -2.88
N HIS A 221 6.69 -4.77 -3.01
CA HIS A 221 5.81 -5.26 -1.95
C HIS A 221 6.55 -6.12 -0.92
N PHE A 222 7.88 -6.21 -1.06
CA PHE A 222 8.72 -7.21 -0.43
C PHE A 222 9.92 -6.57 0.27
N PRO A 223 9.75 -5.99 1.48
CA PRO A 223 10.88 -5.48 2.25
C PRO A 223 11.81 -6.63 2.66
N PRO A 224 13.14 -6.51 2.54
CA PRO A 224 14.07 -7.54 2.98
C PRO A 224 13.98 -7.85 4.48
N ALA A 225 13.35 -6.98 5.28
CA ALA A 225 13.14 -7.24 6.69
C ALA A 225 11.99 -8.23 6.98
N LEU A 226 11.09 -8.48 6.02
CA LEU A 226 9.86 -9.26 6.21
C LEU A 226 9.37 -9.88 4.88
N TYR A 227 9.45 -11.20 4.73
CA TYR A 227 9.44 -11.87 3.43
C TYR A 227 8.17 -12.73 3.12
N THR A 228 7.41 -12.56 1.97
CA THR A 228 6.97 -13.58 0.88
C THR A 228 5.53 -13.78 0.21
N HIS A 229 5.15 -13.17 -1.00
CA HIS A 229 4.50 -13.74 -2.29
C HIS A 229 3.15 -13.35 -3.05
N ALA A 230 3.03 -13.29 -4.42
CA ALA A 230 2.02 -12.52 -5.26
C ALA A 230 1.17 -13.20 -6.40
N ASP A 231 0.28 -12.43 -7.14
CA ASP A 231 0.11 -12.50 -8.65
C ASP A 231 -0.81 -11.49 -9.47
N LEU A 232 -0.45 -11.15 -10.76
CA LEU A 232 -1.01 -10.18 -11.78
C LEU A 232 -0.33 -10.02 -13.21
N VAL A 233 0.83 -10.63 -13.58
CA VAL A 233 1.58 -10.43 -14.87
C VAL A 233 1.53 -11.64 -15.83
N VAL A 234 2.17 -11.51 -17.00
CA VAL A 234 2.29 -12.58 -18.03
C VAL A 234 3.03 -13.80 -17.46
N ALA A 235 2.64 -15.01 -17.87
CA ALA A 235 3.14 -16.27 -17.31
C ALA A 235 4.68 -16.40 -17.36
N GLU A 236 5.33 -15.99 -18.45
CA GLU A 236 6.80 -16.00 -18.56
C GLU A 236 7.46 -15.03 -17.57
N THR A 237 6.88 -13.85 -17.37
CA THR A 237 7.37 -12.88 -16.38
C THR A 237 7.16 -13.39 -14.96
N THR A 238 6.02 -14.03 -14.68
CA THR A 238 5.76 -14.68 -13.38
C THR A 238 6.77 -15.80 -13.12
N GLN A 239 7.04 -16.65 -14.12
CA GLN A 239 8.02 -17.73 -14.01
C GLN A 239 9.45 -17.19 -13.82
N ALA A 240 9.83 -16.13 -14.55
CA ALA A 240 11.12 -15.48 -14.38
C ALA A 240 11.29 -14.87 -12.98
N TRP A 241 10.23 -14.26 -12.43
CA TRP A 241 10.23 -13.79 -11.04
C TRP A 241 10.34 -14.94 -10.04
N LYS A 242 9.63 -16.04 -10.28
CA LYS A 242 9.70 -17.25 -9.44
C LYS A 242 11.13 -17.76 -9.35
N GLU A 243 11.77 -18.02 -10.48
CA GLU A 243 13.15 -18.51 -10.54
C GLU A 243 14.15 -17.53 -9.92
N TYR A 244 13.96 -16.23 -10.15
CA TYR A 244 14.80 -15.20 -9.55
C TYR A 244 14.71 -15.20 -8.02
N LEU A 245 13.49 -15.27 -7.47
CA LEU A 245 13.25 -15.24 -6.03
C LEU A 245 13.74 -16.54 -5.35
N GLU A 246 13.43 -17.71 -5.92
CA GLU A 246 13.88 -19.01 -5.39
C GLU A 246 15.42 -19.12 -5.37
N ARG A 247 16.10 -18.57 -6.39
CA ARG A 247 17.57 -18.52 -6.42
C ARG A 247 18.15 -17.57 -5.37
N ARG A 248 17.51 -16.42 -5.16
CA ARG A 248 17.99 -15.38 -4.23
C ARG A 248 17.72 -15.73 -2.77
N LEU A 249 16.69 -16.54 -2.50
CA LEU A 249 16.18 -16.85 -1.16
C LEU A 249 16.05 -18.37 -0.94
N PRO A 250 17.14 -19.06 -0.57
CA PRO A 250 17.10 -20.49 -0.27
C PRO A 250 16.13 -20.79 0.88
N GLY A 251 15.28 -21.82 0.73
CA GLY A 251 14.33 -22.27 1.76
C GLY A 251 12.95 -21.60 1.70
N VAL A 252 12.71 -20.76 0.69
CA VAL A 252 11.42 -20.09 0.47
C VAL A 252 10.65 -20.78 -0.65
N HIS A 253 9.39 -21.16 -0.40
CA HIS A 253 8.50 -21.73 -1.43
C HIS A 253 7.73 -20.61 -2.15
N VAL A 254 7.94 -20.48 -3.47
CA VAL A 254 7.27 -19.47 -4.29
C VAL A 254 6.13 -20.10 -5.10
N VAL A 255 4.91 -19.62 -4.88
CA VAL A 255 3.71 -20.09 -5.56
C VAL A 255 2.97 -18.93 -6.22
N SER A 256 2.44 -19.20 -7.42
CA SER A 256 1.63 -18.28 -8.22
C SER A 256 0.14 -18.46 -7.90
N PHE A 257 -0.59 -17.35 -7.75
CA PHE A 257 -2.02 -17.34 -7.46
C PHE A 257 -2.78 -16.23 -8.19
N ALA A 258 -3.70 -16.60 -9.07
CA ALA A 258 -4.55 -15.63 -9.73
C ALA A 258 -6.00 -15.74 -9.26
N SER A 259 -6.48 -14.71 -8.56
CA SER A 259 -7.91 -14.57 -8.25
C SER A 259 -8.76 -14.38 -9.51
N PHE A 260 -8.17 -13.82 -10.57
CA PHE A 260 -8.84 -13.44 -11.80
C PHE A 260 -7.91 -13.60 -13.01
N THR A 261 -7.98 -14.73 -13.73
CA THR A 261 -7.26 -14.90 -15.00
C THR A 261 -8.17 -14.52 -16.17
N GLN A 262 -7.63 -13.77 -17.13
CA GLN A 262 -8.21 -13.69 -18.45
C GLN A 262 -7.65 -14.88 -19.25
N GLY A 263 -8.47 -15.86 -19.58
CA GLY A 263 -8.04 -16.93 -20.48
C GLY A 263 -7.69 -16.33 -21.84
N GLY A 264 -6.38 -16.22 -22.15
CA GLY A 264 -5.91 -15.87 -23.50
C GLY A 264 -4.56 -15.15 -23.55
N GLU A 265 -3.77 -15.56 -24.55
CA GLU A 265 -2.52 -15.02 -25.15
C GLU A 265 -1.57 -14.16 -24.28
N ILE A 266 -0.28 -14.50 -24.36
CA ILE A 266 0.86 -13.70 -23.91
C ILE A 266 0.70 -12.27 -24.43
N ILE A 267 0.39 -11.33 -23.54
CA ILE A 267 0.26 -9.91 -23.90
C ILE A 267 1.64 -9.28 -23.74
N ASP A 268 2.28 -8.98 -24.88
CA ASP A 268 3.47 -8.11 -24.93
C ASP A 268 3.14 -6.78 -24.22
N ASP A 269 3.85 -6.49 -23.13
CA ASP A 269 3.68 -5.32 -22.26
C ASP A 269 4.50 -4.11 -22.71
N ILE A 270 5.24 -4.24 -23.81
CA ILE A 270 6.08 -3.20 -24.40
C ILE A 270 5.42 -2.61 -25.65
N GLN A 271 4.82 -3.46 -26.50
CA GLN A 271 4.23 -3.03 -27.77
C GLN A 271 2.92 -2.23 -27.57
N LEU A 272 2.87 -1.05 -28.17
CA LEU A 272 1.71 -0.14 -28.10
C LEU A 272 0.40 -0.82 -28.54
N GLU A 273 0.43 -1.62 -29.61
CA GLU A 273 -0.76 -2.31 -30.10
C GLU A 273 -1.32 -3.32 -29.09
N SER A 274 -0.42 -4.00 -28.37
CA SER A 274 -0.77 -4.96 -27.32
C SER A 274 -1.34 -4.25 -26.09
N LEU A 275 -0.73 -3.14 -25.67
CA LEU A 275 -1.25 -2.28 -24.59
C LEU A 275 -2.63 -1.69 -24.92
N GLN A 276 -2.84 -1.22 -26.16
CA GLN A 276 -4.15 -0.74 -26.62
C GLN A 276 -5.20 -1.87 -26.68
N ARG A 277 -4.83 -3.07 -27.12
CA ARG A 277 -5.70 -4.26 -27.10
C ARG A 277 -6.10 -4.64 -25.67
N ARG A 278 -5.15 -4.66 -24.74
CA ARG A 278 -5.39 -4.92 -23.31
C ARG A 278 -6.35 -3.90 -22.71
N PHE A 279 -6.13 -2.62 -22.97
CA PHE A 279 -6.99 -1.54 -22.47
C PHE A 279 -8.46 -1.71 -22.89
N LYS A 280 -8.71 -2.24 -24.10
CA LYS A 280 -10.06 -2.57 -24.60
C LYS A 280 -10.61 -3.85 -23.97
N LYS A 281 -9.83 -4.94 -23.96
CA LYS A 281 -10.24 -6.27 -23.43
C LYS A 281 -10.48 -6.26 -21.92
N ALA A 282 -9.88 -5.35 -21.16
CA ALA A 282 -10.13 -5.20 -19.72
C ALA A 282 -11.61 -4.91 -19.36
N LYS A 283 -12.45 -4.54 -20.34
CA LYS A 283 -13.90 -4.42 -20.17
C LYS A 283 -14.63 -5.77 -20.12
N GLU A 284 -14.08 -6.83 -20.70
CA GLU A 284 -14.69 -8.16 -20.77
C GLU A 284 -14.21 -9.03 -19.60
N LYS A 285 -15.07 -9.19 -18.58
CA LYS A 285 -14.74 -9.92 -17.33
C LYS A 285 -15.14 -11.39 -17.41
N LYS A 286 -14.39 -12.22 -18.15
CA LYS A 286 -14.37 -13.67 -17.86
C LYS A 286 -13.13 -13.95 -17.02
N ARG A 287 -13.33 -14.47 -15.80
CA ARG A 287 -12.30 -14.52 -14.76
C ARG A 287 -12.27 -15.91 -14.13
N LEU A 288 -11.26 -16.71 -14.42
CA LEU A 288 -11.06 -18.01 -13.75
C LEU A 288 -10.12 -17.78 -12.54
N ALA A 289 -10.41 -18.42 -11.41
CA ALA A 289 -9.49 -18.43 -10.28
C ALA A 289 -8.60 -19.69 -10.34
N GLN A 290 -7.31 -19.55 -10.05
CA GLN A 290 -6.29 -20.60 -10.09
C GLN A 290 -5.22 -20.36 -9.01
N GLY A 291 -4.55 -21.41 -8.52
CA GLY A 291 -3.37 -21.29 -7.65
C GLY A 291 -3.62 -21.48 -6.15
N ALA A 292 -4.90 -21.53 -5.72
CA ALA A 292 -5.23 -21.65 -4.29
C ALA A 292 -4.87 -23.03 -3.73
N VAL A 293 -5.01 -24.07 -4.57
CA VAL A 293 -4.63 -25.45 -4.23
C VAL A 293 -3.12 -25.56 -4.08
N GLU A 294 -2.36 -24.96 -4.99
CA GLU A 294 -0.90 -24.93 -4.97
C GLU A 294 -0.37 -24.19 -3.75
N VAL A 295 -1.02 -23.09 -3.34
CA VAL A 295 -0.68 -22.37 -2.11
C VAL A 295 -0.84 -23.28 -0.89
N LEU A 296 -1.98 -23.97 -0.77
CA LEU A 296 -2.21 -24.92 0.33
C LEU A 296 -1.20 -26.06 0.33
N GLN A 297 -0.86 -26.58 -0.86
CA GLN A 297 0.14 -27.64 -0.99
C GLN A 297 1.53 -27.15 -0.53
N ALA A 298 1.95 -25.96 -0.92
CA ALA A 298 3.23 -25.40 -0.47
C ALA A 298 3.27 -25.14 1.04
N CYS A 299 2.15 -24.72 1.64
CA CYS A 299 2.04 -24.60 3.09
C CYS A 299 2.23 -25.97 3.78
N ARG A 300 1.60 -27.03 3.26
CA ARG A 300 1.78 -28.40 3.76
C ARG A 300 3.24 -28.85 3.64
N ASP A 301 3.82 -28.72 2.44
CA ASP A 301 5.18 -29.15 2.14
C ASP A 301 6.22 -28.43 3.03
N SER A 302 5.98 -27.14 3.33
CA SER A 302 6.82 -26.36 4.24
C SER A 302 6.89 -26.97 5.63
N ILE A 303 5.76 -27.46 6.17
CA ILE A 303 5.73 -28.12 7.47
C ILE A 303 6.33 -29.52 7.39
N ASP A 304 6.01 -30.28 6.34
CA ASP A 304 6.56 -31.63 6.13
C ASP A 304 8.10 -31.62 6.06
N SER A 305 8.70 -30.51 5.59
CA SER A 305 10.16 -30.33 5.51
C SER A 305 10.87 -30.11 6.85
N ILE A 306 10.15 -29.71 7.90
CA ILE A 306 10.72 -29.41 9.22
C ILE A 306 10.91 -30.74 9.98
N HIS A 307 12.05 -31.39 9.74
CA HIS A 307 12.46 -32.63 10.42
C HIS A 307 12.96 -32.37 11.85
N ASP A 308 12.09 -31.96 12.78
CA ASP A 308 12.45 -31.98 14.20
C ASP A 308 11.52 -32.85 15.06
N SER A 309 12.17 -33.69 15.86
CA SER A 309 11.63 -34.82 16.60
C SER A 309 11.21 -34.40 18.01
N SER A 310 9.91 -34.20 18.21
CA SER A 310 9.13 -34.69 19.38
C SER A 310 7.73 -34.07 19.46
N ASP A 311 7.39 -33.12 18.58
CA ASP A 311 6.11 -32.40 18.60
C ASP A 311 5.60 -32.02 17.19
N SER A 312 5.76 -32.94 16.22
CA SER A 312 5.46 -32.61 14.82
C SER A 312 3.95 -32.65 14.52
N TRP A 313 3.42 -31.56 13.97
CA TRP A 313 2.09 -31.48 13.36
C TRP A 313 1.81 -32.64 12.38
N THR A 314 2.83 -33.12 11.68
CA THR A 314 2.72 -34.19 10.66
C THR A 314 2.36 -35.56 11.24
N SER A 315 2.58 -35.76 12.55
CA SER A 315 2.25 -37.00 13.26
C SER A 315 0.80 -37.06 13.76
N GLN A 316 0.04 -35.97 13.61
CA GLN A 316 -1.30 -35.87 14.15
C GLN A 316 -2.30 -36.72 13.34
N PRO A 317 -3.26 -37.43 13.98
CA PRO A 317 -4.20 -38.29 13.26
C PRO A 317 -5.07 -37.57 12.22
N TRP A 318 -5.30 -36.28 12.43
CA TRP A 318 -6.11 -35.42 11.56
C TRP A 318 -5.33 -34.80 10.40
N TRP A 319 -3.99 -34.95 10.35
CA TRP A 319 -3.11 -34.28 9.38
C TRP A 319 -3.59 -34.44 7.95
N GLU A 320 -3.72 -35.69 7.48
CA GLU A 320 -4.14 -35.98 6.10
C GLU A 320 -5.57 -35.52 5.81
N SER A 321 -6.50 -35.72 6.75
CA SER A 321 -7.90 -35.32 6.55
C SER A 321 -8.06 -33.80 6.45
N THR A 322 -7.35 -33.03 7.28
CA THR A 322 -7.45 -31.57 7.31
C THR A 322 -6.95 -30.96 6.00
N TRP A 323 -5.84 -31.46 5.46
CA TRP A 323 -5.30 -30.97 4.19
C TRP A 323 -6.13 -31.43 2.99
N SER A 324 -6.69 -32.65 3.03
CA SER A 324 -7.61 -33.12 1.98
C SER A 324 -8.90 -32.30 1.94
N GLU A 325 -9.46 -31.94 3.10
CA GLU A 325 -10.65 -31.09 3.19
C GLU A 325 -10.34 -29.66 2.69
N ALA A 326 -9.24 -29.06 3.15
CA ALA A 326 -8.81 -27.74 2.71
C ALA A 326 -8.61 -27.68 1.18
N LYS A 327 -7.99 -28.71 0.60
CA LYS A 327 -7.82 -28.85 -0.85
C LYS A 327 -9.17 -28.91 -1.57
N SER A 328 -10.09 -29.73 -1.10
CA SER A 328 -11.44 -29.85 -1.68
C SER A 328 -12.18 -28.51 -1.67
N LEU A 329 -12.08 -27.73 -0.59
CA LEU A 329 -12.69 -26.40 -0.51
C LEU A 329 -12.13 -25.42 -1.54
N ALA A 330 -10.81 -25.43 -1.76
CA ALA A 330 -10.17 -24.58 -2.76
C ALA A 330 -10.55 -25.00 -4.20
N GLU A 331 -10.58 -26.31 -4.48
CA GLU A 331 -10.99 -26.89 -5.77
C GLU A 331 -12.43 -26.53 -6.15
N GLU A 332 -13.34 -26.36 -5.18
CA GLU A 332 -14.73 -25.97 -5.46
C GLU A 332 -14.84 -24.65 -6.24
N ARG A 333 -13.89 -23.72 -6.06
CA ARG A 333 -13.85 -22.42 -6.75
C ARG A 333 -12.84 -22.34 -7.89
N GLU A 334 -12.01 -23.36 -8.10
CA GLU A 334 -11.12 -23.39 -9.27
C GLU A 334 -11.95 -23.41 -10.56
N GLY A 335 -11.58 -22.54 -11.50
CA GLY A 335 -12.23 -22.48 -12.81
C GLY A 335 -13.72 -22.09 -12.82
N LYS A 336 -14.32 -21.65 -11.71
CA LYS A 336 -15.72 -21.21 -11.65
C LYS A 336 -15.86 -19.69 -11.51
N VAL A 337 -16.73 -19.11 -12.34
CA VAL A 337 -17.18 -17.71 -12.26
C VAL A 337 -18.51 -17.67 -11.50
N LYS A 338 -18.62 -16.93 -10.40
CA LYS A 338 -19.93 -16.51 -9.85
C LYS A 338 -20.14 -15.02 -10.13
N GLU A 339 -21.31 -14.66 -10.65
CA GLU A 339 -21.68 -13.26 -10.95
C GLU A 339 -21.63 -12.35 -9.71
N GLU A 340 -21.87 -12.91 -8.52
CA GLU A 340 -21.78 -12.22 -7.23
C GLU A 340 -20.38 -11.63 -6.92
N ASP A 341 -19.30 -12.20 -7.50
CA ASP A 341 -17.93 -11.65 -7.34
C ASP A 341 -17.71 -10.39 -8.23
N VAL A 342 -18.63 -10.06 -9.14
CA VAL A 342 -18.49 -8.99 -10.14
C VAL A 342 -19.18 -7.69 -9.73
N GLU A 343 -20.24 -7.77 -8.92
CA GLU A 343 -21.13 -6.64 -8.58
C GLU A 343 -20.88 -5.99 -7.20
N GLY A 344 -20.06 -6.56 -6.32
CA GLY A 344 -19.73 -5.96 -5.00
C GLY A 344 -18.86 -4.69 -5.03
N HIS A 345 -18.86 -3.91 -6.12
CA HIS A 345 -18.01 -2.72 -6.32
C HIS A 345 -18.75 -1.38 -6.14
N SER A 346 -19.92 -1.36 -5.52
CA SER A 346 -20.47 -0.10 -4.99
C SER A 346 -19.65 0.33 -3.78
N ASP A 347 -19.09 1.53 -3.80
CA ASP A 347 -18.42 2.22 -2.67
C ASP A 347 -19.40 2.53 -1.50
N GLU A 348 -20.46 1.73 -1.32
CA GLU A 348 -21.36 1.85 -0.19
C GLU A 348 -20.75 1.09 0.99
N GLU A 349 -20.46 1.81 2.06
CA GLU A 349 -20.03 1.29 3.36
C GLU A 349 -21.16 0.41 3.95
N GLY A 350 -21.28 -0.82 3.47
CA GLY A 350 -22.11 -1.84 4.07
C GLY A 350 -21.38 -2.43 5.27
N GLU A 351 -21.87 -2.11 6.48
CA GLU A 351 -21.52 -2.84 7.70
C GLU A 351 -22.15 -4.24 7.63
N ASP A 352 -21.56 -5.15 6.84
CA ASP A 352 -21.90 -6.56 6.89
C ASP A 352 -21.24 -7.17 8.13
N GLN A 353 -21.88 -6.98 9.28
CA GLN A 353 -21.67 -7.84 10.45
C GLN A 353 -22.25 -9.22 10.13
N ALA A 354 -21.47 -10.03 9.41
CA ALA A 354 -21.71 -11.47 9.39
C ALA A 354 -21.57 -11.95 10.84
N SER A 355 -22.71 -12.34 11.43
CA SER A 355 -22.80 -12.92 12.76
C SER A 355 -22.12 -14.30 12.74
N LEU A 356 -20.80 -14.31 12.81
CA LEU A 356 -20.02 -15.49 13.09
C LEU A 356 -20.21 -15.77 14.59
N LYS A 357 -20.70 -16.97 14.91
CA LYS A 357 -20.86 -17.43 16.28
C LYS A 357 -19.50 -17.35 16.97
N ASP A 358 -19.36 -16.42 17.91
CA ASP A 358 -18.35 -16.49 18.96
C ASP A 358 -18.59 -17.81 19.71
N LEU A 359 -17.82 -18.84 19.36
CA LEU A 359 -17.73 -20.03 20.18
C LEU A 359 -16.94 -19.63 21.43
N ASP A 360 -17.66 -19.57 22.53
CA ASP A 360 -17.23 -19.36 23.92
C ASP A 360 -15.75 -19.71 24.19
N ASP A 361 -14.91 -18.69 24.39
CA ASP A 361 -13.50 -18.78 24.81
C ASP A 361 -13.39 -19.15 26.31
N SER A 362 -14.11 -20.18 26.75
CA SER A 362 -14.00 -20.73 28.10
C SER A 362 -13.13 -22.00 28.09
N VAL A 363 -11.80 -21.83 28.06
CA VAL A 363 -10.85 -22.95 28.20
C VAL A 363 -9.85 -22.67 29.33
N GLU A 364 -9.76 -23.64 30.24
CA GLU A 364 -8.85 -23.70 31.38
C GLU A 364 -7.38 -23.54 30.97
N GLU A 365 -6.58 -22.97 31.87
CA GLU A 365 -5.15 -22.69 31.70
C GLU A 365 -4.32 -23.98 31.51
N GLY A 366 -4.22 -24.43 30.26
CA GLY A 366 -3.30 -25.46 29.79
C GLY A 366 -3.05 -25.31 28.29
N ASP A 367 -1.84 -24.87 27.92
CA ASP A 367 -1.28 -24.73 26.56
C ASP A 367 -2.27 -24.67 25.37
N ALA A 368 -3.14 -23.66 25.36
CA ALA A 368 -4.18 -23.46 24.35
C ALA A 368 -3.65 -23.16 22.93
N ARG A 369 -2.33 -23.00 22.74
CA ARG A 369 -1.73 -22.68 21.43
C ARG A 369 -1.69 -23.87 20.46
N ARG A 370 -1.78 -25.11 20.93
CA ARG A 370 -1.53 -26.31 20.11
C ARG A 370 -2.76 -26.97 19.49
N GLN A 371 -3.94 -26.36 19.56
CA GLN A 371 -5.16 -26.97 19.00
C GLN A 371 -5.31 -26.80 17.49
N TYR A 372 -4.69 -25.76 16.91
CA TYR A 372 -4.85 -25.40 15.50
C TYR A 372 -3.51 -25.05 14.88
N LEU A 373 -3.25 -25.60 13.69
CA LEU A 373 -2.20 -25.11 12.82
C LEU A 373 -2.68 -23.79 12.20
N THR A 374 -1.87 -22.73 12.31
CA THR A 374 -2.26 -21.37 11.92
C THR A 374 -1.40 -20.83 10.78
N ILE A 375 -2.04 -20.42 9.68
CA ILE A 375 -1.42 -19.75 8.53
C ILE A 375 -1.72 -18.25 8.59
N GLY A 376 -0.70 -17.42 8.77
CA GLY A 376 -0.78 -15.96 8.82
C GLY A 376 -0.63 -15.30 7.47
N MET A 377 -1.58 -14.45 7.09
CA MET A 377 -1.53 -13.65 5.87
C MET A 377 -0.88 -12.29 6.15
N ILE A 378 0.24 -12.00 5.49
CA ILE A 378 0.93 -10.70 5.58
C ILE A 378 1.00 -10.07 4.19
N GLY A 379 1.12 -8.76 4.08
CA GLY A 379 1.37 -8.10 2.80
C GLY A 379 0.79 -6.70 2.75
N HIS A 380 1.23 -5.93 1.77
CA HIS A 380 0.78 -4.57 1.55
C HIS A 380 -0.73 -4.50 1.29
N PRO A 381 -1.37 -3.32 1.40
CA PRO A 381 -2.74 -3.15 0.92
C PRO A 381 -2.90 -3.57 -0.55
N ASN A 382 -4.11 -4.02 -0.91
CA ASN A 382 -4.52 -4.32 -2.29
C ASN A 382 -3.78 -5.43 -3.06
N VAL A 383 -2.79 -6.09 -2.48
CA VAL A 383 -2.08 -7.24 -3.09
C VAL A 383 -2.95 -8.48 -3.29
N GLY A 384 -4.13 -8.56 -2.68
CA GLY A 384 -5.07 -9.68 -2.86
C GLY A 384 -5.21 -10.65 -1.68
N LYS A 385 -4.73 -10.30 -0.47
CA LYS A 385 -4.87 -11.14 0.75
C LYS A 385 -6.28 -11.69 0.97
N SER A 386 -7.26 -10.81 1.11
CA SER A 386 -8.66 -11.21 1.37
C SER A 386 -9.28 -11.95 0.19
N SER A 387 -8.84 -11.67 -1.05
CA SER A 387 -9.24 -12.43 -2.23
C SER A 387 -8.72 -13.86 -2.16
N LEU A 388 -7.46 -14.07 -1.78
CA LEU A 388 -6.87 -15.40 -1.59
C LEU A 388 -7.59 -16.19 -0.50
N ILE A 389 -7.88 -15.57 0.64
CA ILE A 389 -8.67 -16.18 1.72
C ILE A 389 -10.01 -16.70 1.19
N ASN A 390 -10.77 -15.85 0.49
CA ASN A 390 -12.07 -16.25 -0.06
C ASN A 390 -11.96 -17.41 -1.07
N ARG A 391 -10.83 -17.55 -1.76
CA ARG A 391 -10.58 -18.68 -2.66
C ARG A 391 -10.23 -19.95 -1.89
N MET A 392 -9.35 -19.88 -0.90
CA MET A 392 -9.01 -21.03 -0.04
C MET A 392 -10.24 -21.56 0.70
N MET A 393 -11.12 -20.66 1.14
CA MET A 393 -12.33 -21.01 1.89
C MET A 393 -13.47 -21.57 1.02
N GLY A 394 -13.34 -21.59 -0.31
CA GLY A 394 -14.40 -21.98 -1.25
C GLY A 394 -15.61 -21.03 -1.30
N ARG A 395 -15.67 -20.02 -0.42
CA ARG A 395 -16.77 -19.06 -0.29
C ARG A 395 -16.26 -17.69 0.14
N THR A 396 -17.07 -16.67 -0.12
CA THR A 396 -16.79 -15.31 0.35
C THR A 396 -17.06 -15.24 1.85
N VAL A 397 -15.98 -15.17 2.64
CA VAL A 397 -16.03 -15.04 4.11
C VAL A 397 -15.54 -13.69 4.60
N VAL A 398 -14.70 -13.02 3.79
CA VAL A 398 -14.16 -11.69 4.10
C VAL A 398 -14.52 -10.72 2.99
N SER A 399 -14.89 -9.51 3.39
CA SER A 399 -15.12 -8.42 2.44
C SER A 399 -13.78 -8.00 1.82
N SER A 400 -13.78 -7.72 0.51
CA SER A 400 -12.59 -7.28 -0.23
C SER A 400 -12.90 -6.02 -1.01
N SER A 401 -11.99 -5.04 -0.99
CA SER A 401 -12.12 -3.79 -1.74
C SER A 401 -10.82 -3.47 -2.48
N LYS A 402 -10.92 -2.67 -3.53
CA LYS A 402 -9.79 -2.07 -4.24
C LYS A 402 -9.19 -0.88 -3.51
N THR A 403 -9.85 -0.39 -2.47
CA THR A 403 -9.37 0.74 -1.67
C THR A 403 -8.47 0.23 -0.55
N PRO A 404 -7.22 0.74 -0.42
CA PRO A 404 -6.35 0.40 0.70
C PRO A 404 -7.01 0.68 2.06
N GLY A 405 -6.73 -0.18 3.05
CA GLY A 405 -7.25 -0.02 4.41
C GLY A 405 -8.67 -0.57 4.63
N HIS A 406 -9.14 -1.46 3.74
CA HIS A 406 -10.44 -2.13 3.88
C HIS A 406 -10.48 -3.13 5.04
N THR A 407 -9.52 -4.05 5.07
CA THR A 407 -9.32 -4.94 6.23
C THR A 407 -8.72 -4.11 7.35
N LYS A 408 -9.51 -3.83 8.37
CA LYS A 408 -9.11 -2.97 9.50
C LYS A 408 -8.63 -3.78 10.69
N HIS A 409 -9.21 -4.95 10.93
CA HIS A 409 -8.98 -5.73 12.15
C HIS A 409 -8.29 -7.05 11.86
N PHE A 410 -7.51 -7.50 12.83
CA PHE A 410 -7.05 -8.88 12.89
C PHE A 410 -8.26 -9.81 13.06
N GLN A 411 -8.28 -10.90 12.33
CA GLN A 411 -9.34 -11.90 12.39
C GLN A 411 -8.79 -13.31 12.13
N THR A 412 -9.40 -14.29 12.79
CA THR A 412 -9.11 -15.71 12.62
C THR A 412 -10.25 -16.42 11.92
N LEU A 413 -9.94 -17.21 10.90
CA LEU A 413 -10.90 -17.95 10.09
C LEU A 413 -10.55 -19.42 10.10
N HIS A 414 -11.46 -20.27 10.54
CA HIS A 414 -11.23 -21.71 10.56
C HIS A 414 -11.49 -22.26 9.16
N LEU A 415 -10.41 -22.70 8.49
CA LEU A 415 -10.49 -23.32 7.17
C LEU A 415 -11.00 -24.76 7.28
N THR A 416 -10.50 -25.49 8.28
CA THR A 416 -10.99 -26.81 8.69
C THR A 416 -11.01 -26.88 10.21
N GLN A 417 -11.35 -28.03 10.79
CA GLN A 417 -11.36 -28.20 12.24
C GLN A 417 -9.99 -27.96 12.91
N HIS A 418 -8.88 -28.21 12.21
CA HIS A 418 -7.52 -28.08 12.76
C HIS A 418 -6.62 -27.09 12.01
N LEU A 419 -7.13 -26.47 10.93
CA LEU A 419 -6.39 -25.49 10.14
C LEU A 419 -7.09 -24.13 10.19
N ARG A 420 -6.34 -23.09 10.58
CA ARG A 420 -6.83 -21.72 10.74
C ARG A 420 -6.03 -20.74 9.90
N LEU A 421 -6.71 -19.77 9.30
CA LEU A 421 -6.12 -18.62 8.64
C LEU A 421 -6.19 -17.40 9.56
N CYS A 422 -5.13 -16.61 9.60
CA CYS A 422 -5.10 -15.30 10.25
C CYS A 422 -5.01 -14.20 9.19
N ASP A 423 -5.95 -13.27 9.18
CA ASP A 423 -5.92 -12.09 8.32
C ASP A 423 -5.66 -10.84 9.16
N GLY A 424 -4.82 -9.95 8.63
CA GLY A 424 -4.45 -8.69 9.26
C GLY A 424 -4.56 -7.52 8.29
N PRO A 425 -4.63 -6.28 8.81
CA PRO A 425 -4.63 -5.10 7.96
C PRO A 425 -3.38 -5.07 7.07
N GLY A 426 -3.55 -4.62 5.83
CA GLY A 426 -2.40 -4.37 4.95
C GLY A 426 -1.54 -3.27 5.54
N LEU A 427 -0.27 -3.56 5.79
CA LEU A 427 0.68 -2.61 6.38
C LEU A 427 1.62 -2.07 5.30
N VAL A 428 1.95 -0.77 5.40
CA VAL A 428 2.93 -0.12 4.54
C VAL A 428 4.16 0.21 5.37
N PHE A 429 5.27 -0.44 5.03
CA PHE A 429 6.56 -0.28 5.70
C PHE A 429 7.27 1.00 5.25
N PRO A 430 8.13 1.60 6.10
CA PRO A 430 9.05 2.62 5.62
C PRO A 430 9.98 1.99 4.60
N SER A 431 10.25 2.74 3.53
CA SER A 431 11.18 2.37 2.48
C SER A 431 11.73 3.62 1.83
N LEU A 432 12.79 3.47 1.04
CA LEU A 432 13.35 4.53 0.19
C LEU A 432 12.71 4.51 -1.21
N LEU A 433 11.54 3.87 -1.34
CA LEU A 433 10.81 3.83 -2.59
C LEU A 433 10.30 5.22 -2.97
N PRO A 434 10.48 5.63 -4.24
CA PRO A 434 9.85 6.83 -4.75
C PRO A 434 8.34 6.78 -4.53
N ARG A 435 7.77 7.83 -3.92
CA ARG A 435 6.32 7.95 -3.68
C ARG A 435 5.48 7.74 -4.95
N PRO A 436 5.87 8.26 -6.14
CA PRO A 436 5.20 7.94 -7.40
C PRO A 436 5.00 6.44 -7.62
N LEU A 437 6.05 5.66 -7.37
CA LEU A 437 6.04 4.23 -7.59
C LEU A 437 5.21 3.49 -6.53
N GLN A 438 5.27 3.93 -5.27
CA GLN A 438 4.41 3.42 -4.20
C GLN A 438 2.91 3.65 -4.46
N ILE A 439 2.55 4.79 -5.08
CA ILE A 439 1.18 5.11 -5.46
C ILE A 439 0.72 4.19 -6.60
N LEU A 440 1.57 4.00 -7.62
CA LEU A 440 1.31 3.14 -8.78
C LEU A 440 1.27 1.64 -8.44
N SER A 441 1.90 1.22 -7.35
CA SER A 441 1.81 -0.16 -6.83
C SER A 441 0.54 -0.41 -5.99
N GLY A 442 -0.30 0.61 -5.79
CA GLY A 442 -1.57 0.48 -5.07
C GLY A 442 -1.45 0.35 -3.56
N MET A 443 -0.27 0.58 -2.98
CA MET A 443 -0.05 0.56 -1.53
C MET A 443 -0.69 1.75 -0.82
N TYR A 444 -0.84 2.88 -1.52
CA TYR A 444 -1.36 4.12 -0.97
C TYR A 444 -2.76 4.44 -1.53
N ASN A 445 -3.64 4.96 -0.68
CA ASN A 445 -5.01 5.27 -1.08
C ASN A 445 -5.03 6.47 -2.04
N LEU A 446 -5.45 6.25 -3.28
CA LEU A 446 -5.55 7.30 -4.31
C LEU A 446 -6.43 8.47 -3.90
N ALA A 447 -7.44 8.28 -3.05
CA ALA A 447 -8.27 9.39 -2.55
C ALA A 447 -7.52 10.32 -1.59
N GLN A 448 -6.40 9.87 -1.02
CA GLN A 448 -5.56 10.63 -0.08
C GLN A 448 -4.30 11.22 -0.74
N VAL A 449 -4.08 10.96 -2.03
CA VAL A 449 -2.95 11.52 -2.78
C VAL A 449 -3.16 13.01 -2.95
N GLN A 450 -2.25 13.81 -2.36
CA GLN A 450 -2.32 15.28 -2.41
C GLN A 450 -1.81 15.83 -3.75
N GLU A 451 -0.83 15.16 -4.34
CA GLU A 451 -0.18 15.54 -5.60
C GLU A 451 -0.08 14.28 -6.47
N PRO A 452 -0.97 14.11 -7.48
CA PRO A 452 -1.00 12.91 -8.31
C PRO A 452 -0.17 13.01 -9.59
N TYR A 453 0.29 14.19 -9.98
CA TYR A 453 0.83 14.47 -11.31
C TYR A 453 2.25 13.91 -11.48
N THR A 454 3.09 13.96 -10.44
CA THR A 454 4.41 13.28 -10.46
C THR A 454 4.28 11.77 -10.62
N SER A 455 3.21 11.18 -10.10
CA SER A 455 2.89 9.75 -10.30
C SER A 455 2.47 9.46 -11.75
N VAL A 456 1.68 10.36 -12.35
CA VAL A 456 1.36 10.27 -13.78
C VAL A 456 2.61 10.47 -14.64
N GLN A 457 3.50 11.38 -14.26
CA GLN A 457 4.78 11.60 -14.94
C GLN A 457 5.63 10.33 -14.94
N TYR A 458 5.86 9.75 -13.76
CA TYR A 458 6.64 8.51 -13.62
C TYR A 458 6.10 7.39 -14.52
N LEU A 459 4.77 7.30 -14.61
CA LEU A 459 4.08 6.35 -15.49
C LEU A 459 4.27 6.72 -16.97
N ALA A 460 4.09 7.98 -17.36
CA ALA A 460 4.14 8.46 -18.75
C ALA A 460 5.54 8.40 -19.39
N GLU A 461 6.59 8.48 -18.58
CA GLU A 461 7.97 8.29 -19.00
C GLU A 461 8.27 6.83 -19.39
N ARG A 462 7.52 5.87 -18.81
CA ARG A 462 7.73 4.42 -19.00
C ARG A 462 6.73 3.78 -19.96
N ILE A 463 5.50 4.29 -20.02
CA ILE A 463 4.47 3.82 -20.95
C ILE A 463 3.88 4.98 -21.77
N PRO A 464 3.55 4.77 -23.06
CA PRO A 464 3.00 5.82 -23.92
C PRO A 464 1.52 6.13 -23.60
N ILE A 465 1.23 6.70 -22.43
CA ILE A 465 -0.15 6.93 -21.93
C ILE A 465 -1.00 7.70 -22.94
N HIS A 466 -0.48 8.82 -23.49
CA HIS A 466 -1.22 9.64 -24.45
C HIS A 466 -1.66 8.83 -25.70
N ALA A 467 -0.82 7.90 -26.16
CA ALA A 467 -1.11 7.06 -27.31
C ALA A 467 -2.08 5.91 -26.96
N ILE A 468 -1.98 5.35 -25.75
CA ILE A 468 -2.91 4.32 -25.26
C ILE A 468 -4.31 4.91 -25.08
N LEU A 469 -4.39 6.11 -24.49
CA LEU A 469 -5.63 6.83 -24.25
C LEU A 469 -6.15 7.60 -25.47
N ARG A 470 -5.36 7.70 -26.55
CA ARG A 470 -5.71 8.36 -27.82
C ARG A 470 -6.01 9.85 -27.68
N LEU A 471 -5.20 10.57 -26.91
CA LEU A 471 -5.40 11.99 -26.56
C LEU A 471 -5.07 12.99 -27.68
N GLY A 472 -5.08 12.54 -28.94
CA GLY A 472 -4.68 13.34 -30.10
C GLY A 472 -3.17 13.52 -30.22
N ASN A 473 -2.77 14.30 -31.23
CA ASN A 473 -1.37 14.70 -31.46
C ASN A 473 -1.17 16.15 -31.03
N ARG A 474 0.05 16.48 -30.61
CA ARG A 474 0.49 17.84 -30.28
C ARG A 474 1.83 18.08 -30.95
N ASP A 475 2.09 19.34 -31.32
CA ASP A 475 3.37 19.73 -31.92
C ASP A 475 4.49 19.82 -30.87
N GLU A 476 4.13 20.15 -29.63
CA GLU A 476 5.01 20.21 -28.48
C GLU A 476 5.15 18.84 -27.79
N VAL A 477 6.26 18.65 -27.09
CA VAL A 477 6.50 17.46 -26.26
C VAL A 477 5.50 17.44 -25.12
N TRP A 478 4.83 16.30 -24.91
CA TRP A 478 3.88 16.13 -23.81
C TRP A 478 4.55 16.30 -22.45
N SER A 479 3.92 17.04 -21.54
CA SER A 479 4.15 16.93 -20.10
C SER A 479 3.15 15.96 -19.44
N ALA A 480 3.36 15.60 -18.18
CA ALA A 480 2.38 14.81 -17.43
C ALA A 480 1.09 15.61 -17.18
N TYR A 481 1.22 16.91 -16.96
CA TYR A 481 0.09 17.81 -16.81
C TYR A 481 -0.74 17.89 -18.09
N ASP A 482 -0.09 17.99 -19.26
CA ASP A 482 -0.74 17.97 -20.57
C ASP A 482 -1.56 16.70 -20.82
N ILE A 483 -1.03 15.54 -20.42
CA ILE A 483 -1.76 14.27 -20.52
C ILE A 483 -3.02 14.31 -19.66
N CYS A 484 -2.92 14.82 -18.43
CA CYS A 484 -4.06 14.92 -17.52
C CYS A 484 -5.11 15.92 -18.04
N ASP A 485 -4.69 17.06 -18.57
CA ASP A 485 -5.57 18.08 -19.14
C ASP A 485 -6.30 17.57 -20.38
N ALA A 486 -5.57 16.99 -21.34
CA ALA A 486 -6.16 16.39 -22.54
C ALA A 486 -7.13 15.25 -22.21
N TYR A 487 -6.80 14.42 -21.22
CA TYR A 487 -7.69 13.36 -20.75
C TYR A 487 -8.94 13.90 -20.04
N ALA A 488 -8.81 14.99 -19.28
CA ALA A 488 -9.96 15.68 -18.67
C ALA A 488 -10.93 16.19 -19.75
N ILE A 489 -10.40 16.80 -20.82
CA ILE A 489 -11.20 17.30 -21.95
C ILE A 489 -11.90 16.14 -22.68
N ASP A 490 -11.15 15.08 -23.05
CA ASP A 490 -11.69 13.91 -23.75
C ASP A 490 -12.83 13.23 -22.98
N GLN A 491 -12.73 13.19 -21.65
CA GLN A 491 -13.73 12.60 -20.77
C GLN A 491 -14.83 13.57 -20.31
N GLY A 492 -14.79 14.84 -20.75
CA GLY A 492 -15.76 15.87 -20.34
C GLY A 492 -15.68 16.23 -18.84
N MET A 493 -14.53 16.02 -18.20
CA MET A 493 -14.32 16.35 -16.78
C MET A 493 -14.06 17.84 -16.63
N MET A 494 -15.10 18.60 -16.28
CA MET A 494 -15.02 20.05 -16.10
C MET A 494 -15.28 20.45 -14.64
N THR A 495 -14.58 21.49 -14.19
CA THR A 495 -14.80 22.13 -12.89
C THR A 495 -16.14 22.87 -12.87
N ALA A 496 -16.91 22.70 -11.79
CA ALA A 496 -18.27 23.24 -11.69
C ALA A 496 -18.35 24.79 -11.75
N LYS A 497 -17.27 25.48 -11.34
CA LYS A 497 -17.27 26.94 -11.18
C LYS A 497 -16.89 27.69 -12.46
N ASN A 498 -15.86 27.20 -13.17
CA ASN A 498 -15.23 27.93 -14.27
C ASN A 498 -15.26 27.16 -15.60
N SER A 499 -15.84 25.95 -15.65
CA SER A 499 -15.84 25.08 -16.82
C SER A 499 -14.44 24.82 -17.41
N ARG A 500 -13.41 24.89 -16.56
CA ARG A 500 -12.04 24.48 -16.91
C ARG A 500 -11.88 22.98 -16.73
N PRO A 501 -11.00 22.31 -17.49
CA PRO A 501 -10.70 20.90 -17.30
C PRO A 501 -10.31 20.60 -15.85
N ASP A 502 -10.88 19.53 -15.28
CA ASP A 502 -10.57 19.06 -13.94
C ASP A 502 -9.37 18.10 -13.98
N VAL A 503 -8.18 18.71 -14.08
CA VAL A 503 -6.90 18.01 -14.25
C VAL A 503 -6.62 17.07 -13.07
N GLY A 504 -6.96 17.47 -11.85
CA GLY A 504 -6.75 16.65 -10.64
C GLY A 504 -7.63 15.39 -10.65
N ARG A 505 -8.91 15.51 -11.03
CA ARG A 505 -9.80 14.36 -11.19
C ARG A 505 -9.34 13.43 -12.30
N ALA A 506 -8.86 13.99 -13.42
CA ALA A 506 -8.30 13.22 -14.52
C ALA A 506 -7.03 12.46 -14.12
N ALA A 507 -6.10 13.12 -13.42
CA ALA A 507 -4.89 12.48 -12.89
C ALA A 507 -5.24 11.32 -11.96
N ASN A 508 -6.14 11.52 -11.00
CA ASN A 508 -6.60 10.45 -10.10
C ASN A 508 -7.22 9.28 -10.88
N ARG A 509 -8.00 9.57 -11.94
CA ARG A 509 -8.58 8.55 -12.80
C ARG A 509 -7.51 7.77 -13.56
N ILE A 510 -6.49 8.42 -14.10
CA ILE A 510 -5.36 7.77 -14.77
C ILE A 510 -4.64 6.81 -13.81
N LEU A 511 -4.34 7.26 -12.58
CA LEU A 511 -3.72 6.40 -11.56
C LEU A 511 -4.61 5.19 -11.21
N ARG A 512 -5.94 5.36 -11.14
CA ARG A 512 -6.86 4.23 -10.97
C ARG A 512 -6.80 3.25 -12.14
N LEU A 513 -6.68 3.74 -13.37
CA LEU A 513 -6.50 2.87 -14.55
C LEU A 513 -5.19 2.07 -14.45
N ALA A 514 -4.14 2.65 -13.88
CA ALA A 514 -2.88 1.95 -13.63
C ALA A 514 -3.03 0.87 -12.54
N ASN A 515 -3.59 1.22 -11.38
CA ASN A 515 -3.81 0.28 -10.29
C ASN A 515 -4.73 -0.89 -10.70
N ASP A 516 -5.75 -0.63 -11.54
CA ASP A 516 -6.63 -1.64 -12.13
C ASP A 516 -5.95 -2.53 -13.19
N GLY A 517 -4.70 -2.24 -13.58
CA GLY A 517 -3.95 -2.99 -14.60
C GLY A 517 -4.41 -2.72 -16.04
N ARG A 518 -5.20 -1.65 -16.26
CA ARG A 518 -5.62 -1.19 -17.60
C ARG A 518 -4.51 -0.40 -18.28
N LEU A 519 -3.79 0.42 -17.52
CA LEU A 519 -2.50 0.97 -17.90
C LEU A 519 -1.43 0.13 -17.20
N LEU A 520 -0.89 -0.86 -17.90
CA LEU A 520 0.04 -1.80 -17.29
C LEU A 520 1.43 -1.15 -17.15
N LEU A 521 1.87 -0.97 -15.91
CA LEU A 521 3.27 -0.88 -15.55
C LEU A 521 3.63 -2.22 -14.90
N ALA A 522 4.61 -2.91 -15.44
CA ALA A 522 5.14 -4.16 -14.89
C ALA A 522 6.66 -4.12 -14.99
N PHE A 523 7.32 -4.69 -13.99
CA PHE A 523 8.78 -4.78 -13.92
C PHE A 523 9.23 -6.19 -14.27
N HIS A 524 10.36 -6.27 -14.97
CA HIS A 524 11.02 -7.55 -15.25
C HIS A 524 12.18 -7.75 -14.27
N PRO A 525 12.45 -9.01 -13.89
CA PRO A 525 13.63 -9.31 -13.09
C PRO A 525 14.90 -8.89 -13.84
N PRO A 526 15.98 -8.53 -13.12
CA PRO A 526 17.25 -8.23 -13.75
C PRO A 526 17.76 -9.48 -14.50
N VAL A 527 18.39 -9.26 -15.67
CA VAL A 527 19.00 -10.35 -16.44
C VAL A 527 20.15 -10.91 -15.62
N VAL A 528 19.99 -12.13 -15.10
CA VAL A 528 21.05 -12.84 -14.39
C VAL A 528 22.01 -13.37 -15.45
N ASN A 529 23.11 -12.67 -15.71
CA ASN A 529 24.24 -13.28 -16.43
C ASN A 529 24.77 -14.43 -15.57
N GLU A 530 25.00 -15.61 -16.16
CA GLU A 530 25.49 -16.82 -15.44
C GLU A 530 26.82 -16.59 -14.69
N ASP A 531 27.55 -15.53 -15.03
CA ASP A 531 28.83 -15.13 -14.43
C ASP A 531 28.72 -14.10 -13.29
N SER A 532 27.52 -13.65 -12.93
CA SER A 532 27.35 -12.69 -11.83
C SER A 532 27.58 -13.40 -10.49
N PRO A 533 28.50 -12.92 -9.63
CA PRO A 533 28.76 -13.56 -8.35
C PRO A 533 27.47 -13.58 -7.51
N PRO A 534 27.24 -14.65 -6.73
CA PRO A 534 26.13 -14.67 -5.81
C PRO A 534 26.24 -13.43 -4.91
N PRO A 535 25.11 -12.75 -4.64
CA PRO A 535 25.11 -11.59 -3.78
C PRO A 535 25.73 -11.97 -2.43
N PRO A 536 26.49 -11.04 -1.81
CA PRO A 536 27.17 -11.34 -0.55
C PRO A 536 26.16 -11.82 0.49
N ASP A 537 26.49 -12.89 1.20
CA ASP A 537 25.74 -13.40 2.34
C ASP A 537 25.60 -12.30 3.40
N SER A 538 24.57 -11.47 3.31
CA SER A 538 24.22 -10.49 4.36
C SER A 538 23.34 -11.11 5.44
N VAL A 539 23.11 -12.43 5.41
CA VAL A 539 22.45 -13.18 6.48
C VAL A 539 23.49 -14.01 7.22
N ASN A 540 24.41 -13.33 7.92
CA ASN A 540 25.12 -13.89 9.06
C ASN A 540 25.77 -12.74 9.85
N THR A 541 25.02 -12.19 10.80
CA THR A 541 25.44 -11.87 12.19
C THR A 541 24.35 -11.06 12.87
N VAL A 542 23.35 -11.74 13.44
CA VAL A 542 22.87 -11.33 14.76
C VAL A 542 23.37 -12.43 15.68
N ALA A 543 24.47 -12.14 16.37
CA ALA A 543 24.95 -13.00 17.44
C ALA A 543 23.82 -13.14 18.48
N PRO A 544 23.63 -14.32 19.11
CA PRO A 544 22.59 -14.48 20.12
C PRO A 544 22.95 -13.63 21.34
N SER A 545 22.03 -12.75 21.75
CA SER A 545 22.02 -12.10 23.07
C SER A 545 20.60 -11.77 23.47
#